data_AF-A0A7W0VH40-F1
#
_entry.id   AF-A0A7W0VH40-F1
#
_cell.length_a   1.000
_cell.length_b   1.000
_cell.length_c   1.000
_cell.angle_alpha   90.00
_cell.angle_beta   90.00
_cell.angle_gamma   90.00
#
_symmetry.space_group_name_H-M   'P 1'
#
loop_
_entity.id
_entity.type
_entity.pdbx_description
1 polymer ?
#
loop_
_entity_poly.entity_id
_entity_poly.type
_entity_poly.pdbx_seq_one_letter_code
_entity_poly.pdbx_strand_id
1 'polypeptide(L)'
;DEIKDRGVDLFLCGASGRRFTPRYIERIVHALDPKLIIPTHYDDFFRPLGGPTKFSFNVNLTGFADEVRAAAKDLPLHTLEVGVPVGG
;
A
#
# COMPACT_ATOMS: atom_id res chain seq x y z
N ASP A 1 -5.89 20.30 -7.85
CA ASP A 1 -5.74 18.98 -7.22
C ASP A 1 -4.83 19.16 -6.00
N GLU A 2 -5.13 18.49 -4.90
CA GLU A 2 -4.38 18.57 -3.62
C GLU A 2 -3.06 17.79 -3.68
N ILE A 3 -2.93 16.85 -4.62
CA ILE A 3 -1.69 16.10 -4.83
C ILE A 3 -0.71 16.99 -5.59
N LYS A 4 0.41 17.36 -4.95
CA LYS A 4 1.42 18.27 -5.53
C LYS A 4 2.54 17.54 -6.28
N ASP A 5 2.84 16.32 -5.87
CA ASP A 5 3.94 15.52 -6.42
C ASP A 5 3.48 14.61 -7.57
N ARG A 6 4.37 14.38 -8.54
CA ARG A 6 4.17 13.56 -9.76
C ARG A 6 5.48 12.87 -10.12
N GLY A 7 5.41 11.73 -10.81
CA GLY A 7 6.60 11.00 -11.26
C GLY A 7 7.42 10.44 -10.10
N VAL A 8 6.74 10.01 -9.03
CA VAL A 8 7.42 9.61 -7.78
C VAL A 8 8.24 8.33 -7.98
N ASP A 9 9.40 8.24 -7.35
CA ASP A 9 10.22 7.02 -7.45
C ASP A 9 9.55 5.83 -6.75
N LEU A 10 8.90 6.08 -5.61
CA LEU A 10 8.28 5.06 -4.79
C LEU A 10 6.92 5.53 -4.26
N PHE A 11 5.90 4.69 -4.42
CA PHE A 11 4.60 4.85 -3.79
C PHE A 11 4.34 3.77 -2.75
N LEU A 12 4.30 4.18 -1.47
CA LEU A 12 3.85 3.34 -0.36
C LEU A 12 2.32 3.30 -0.35
N CYS A 13 1.76 2.28 -0.99
CA CYS A 13 0.33 2.16 -1.23
C CYS A 13 -0.37 1.51 -0.02
N GLY A 14 -0.87 2.35 0.89
CA GLY A 14 -1.56 1.90 2.11
C GLY A 14 -2.89 1.17 1.83
N ALA A 15 -3.09 0.02 2.48
CA ALA A 15 -4.33 -0.76 2.33
C ALA A 15 -5.51 -0.20 3.13
N SER A 16 -5.22 0.52 4.21
CA SER A 16 -6.22 1.08 5.13
C SER A 16 -7.02 2.20 4.49
N GLY A 17 -8.33 2.23 4.75
CA GLY A 17 -9.23 3.29 4.28
C GLY A 17 -9.47 3.37 2.76
N ARG A 18 -8.73 2.62 1.93
CA ARG A 18 -8.84 2.67 0.45
C ARG A 18 -10.26 2.44 -0.09
N ARG A 19 -11.07 1.67 0.64
CA ARG A 19 -12.45 1.34 0.27
C ARG A 19 -13.43 2.49 0.45
N PHE A 20 -13.07 3.54 1.21
CA PHE A 20 -13.92 4.73 1.36
C PHE A 20 -13.84 5.67 0.16
N THR A 21 -12.87 5.47 -0.74
CA THR A 21 -12.70 6.27 -1.95
C THR A 21 -12.89 5.37 -3.19
N PRO A 22 -13.93 5.57 -4.01
CA PRO A 22 -14.16 4.76 -5.20
C PRO A 22 -12.98 4.81 -6.18
N ARG A 23 -12.56 3.64 -6.68
CA ARG A 23 -11.42 3.50 -7.62
C ARG A 23 -10.14 4.16 -7.13
N TYR A 24 -9.91 4.15 -5.80
CA TYR A 24 -8.78 4.83 -5.18
C TYR A 24 -7.46 4.47 -5.85
N ILE A 25 -7.18 3.18 -6.03
CA ILE A 25 -5.90 2.70 -6.56
C ILE A 25 -5.65 3.19 -7.99
N GLU A 26 -6.63 3.02 -8.88
CA GLU A 26 -6.53 3.51 -10.27
C GLU A 26 -6.26 5.02 -10.31
N ARG A 27 -7.01 5.78 -9.50
CA ARG A 27 -6.91 7.25 -9.45
C ARG A 27 -5.56 7.71 -8.89
N ILE A 28 -5.09 7.09 -7.81
CA ILE A 28 -3.86 7.52 -7.14
C ILE A 28 -2.62 7.08 -7.92
N VAL A 29 -2.62 5.91 -8.57
CA VAL A 29 -1.53 5.47 -9.44
C VAL A 29 -1.40 6.42 -10.63
N HIS A 30 -2.51 6.75 -11.30
CA HIS A 30 -2.49 7.74 -12.38
C HIS A 30 -2.05 9.13 -11.89
N ALA A 31 -2.51 9.53 -10.70
CA ALA A 31 -2.15 10.83 -10.17
C ALA A 31 -0.69 10.91 -9.74
N LEU A 32 -0.08 9.86 -9.20
CA LEU A 32 1.31 9.91 -8.71
C LEU A 32 2.34 9.56 -9.79
N ASP A 33 1.95 8.81 -10.81
CA ASP A 33 2.85 8.26 -11.85
C ASP A 33 4.10 7.59 -11.24
N PRO A 34 3.93 6.54 -10.39
CA PRO A 34 5.04 5.97 -9.64
C PRO A 34 5.90 5.03 -10.48
N LYS A 35 7.22 5.05 -10.26
CA LYS A 35 8.13 4.04 -10.84
C LYS A 35 8.06 2.69 -10.15
N LEU A 36 7.68 2.67 -8.86
CA LEU A 36 7.57 1.47 -8.04
C LEU A 36 6.43 1.60 -7.03
N ILE A 37 5.64 0.54 -6.87
CA ILE A 37 4.60 0.45 -5.85
C ILE A 37 5.00 -0.57 -4.78
N ILE A 38 4.85 -0.20 -3.51
CA ILE A 38 4.94 -1.12 -2.37
C ILE A 38 3.62 -1.07 -1.59
N PRO A 39 2.81 -2.14 -1.63
CA PRO A 39 1.64 -2.26 -0.76
C PRO A 39 2.03 -2.30 0.72
N THR A 40 1.40 -1.47 1.54
CA THR A 40 1.75 -1.29 2.97
C THR A 40 0.51 -1.12 3.86
N HIS A 41 0.74 -0.86 5.15
CA HIS A 41 -0.28 -0.53 6.14
C HIS A 41 -1.31 -1.67 6.36
N TYR A 42 -0.79 -2.89 6.45
CA TYR A 42 -1.56 -4.09 6.76
C TYR A 42 -1.80 -4.28 8.26
N ASP A 43 -1.05 -3.56 9.06
CA ASP A 43 -0.94 -3.68 10.49
C ASP A 43 -2.09 -2.98 11.24
N ASP A 44 -2.38 -3.53 12.42
CA ASP A 44 -3.31 -2.98 13.40
C ASP A 44 -2.63 -1.83 14.15
N PHE A 45 -2.72 -0.62 13.59
CA PHE A 45 -2.17 0.62 14.14
C PHE A 45 -2.77 1.03 15.50
N PHE A 46 -3.83 0.36 15.99
CA PHE A 46 -4.37 0.58 17.33
C PHE A 46 -3.58 -0.13 18.42
N ARG A 47 -2.60 -0.96 18.04
CA ARG A 47 -1.73 -1.66 19.00
C ARG A 47 -0.64 -0.73 19.54
N PRO A 48 -0.20 -0.94 20.80
CA PRO A 48 0.94 -0.22 21.34
C PRO A 48 2.21 -0.44 20.52
N LEU A 49 2.99 0.63 20.37
CA LEU A 49 4.32 0.57 19.78
C LEU A 49 5.22 -0.36 20.62
N GLY A 50 5.92 -1.29 19.97
CA GLY A 50 6.78 -2.30 20.62
C GLY A 50 6.06 -3.59 21.04
N GLY A 51 4.72 -3.65 20.90
CA GLY A 51 3.98 -4.92 21.01
C GLY A 51 4.15 -5.80 19.76
N PRO A 52 3.75 -7.08 19.82
CA PRO A 52 3.79 -7.95 18.66
C PRO A 52 2.90 -7.41 17.54
N THR A 53 3.44 -7.33 16.31
CA THR A 53 2.69 -6.91 15.13
C THR A 53 1.48 -7.81 14.91
N LYS A 54 0.34 -7.20 14.64
CA LYS A 54 -0.87 -7.89 14.18
C LYS A 54 -1.39 -7.23 12.93
N PHE A 55 -2.09 -8.00 12.12
CA PHE A 55 -2.80 -7.46 10.97
C PHE A 55 -4.12 -6.83 11.38
N SER A 56 -4.49 -5.74 10.70
CA SER A 56 -5.81 -5.15 10.81
C SER A 56 -6.89 -6.19 10.46
N PHE A 57 -8.01 -6.16 11.18
CA PHE A 57 -9.15 -7.05 10.93
C PHE A 57 -9.55 -7.02 9.45
N ASN A 58 -9.75 -8.20 8.86
CA ASN A 58 -10.22 -8.38 7.48
C ASN A 58 -9.23 -7.95 6.37
N VAL A 59 -7.93 -7.87 6.67
CA VAL A 59 -6.89 -7.72 5.65
C VAL A 59 -6.77 -8.99 4.82
N ASN A 60 -7.40 -8.98 3.64
CA ASN A 60 -7.07 -9.89 2.55
C ASN A 60 -5.77 -9.38 1.90
N LEU A 61 -4.61 -9.82 2.42
CA LEU A 61 -3.28 -9.42 1.93
C LEU A 61 -3.17 -9.65 0.42
N THR A 62 -3.49 -10.87 -0.01
CA THR A 62 -3.42 -11.29 -1.40
C THR A 62 -4.36 -10.46 -2.26
N GLY A 63 -5.62 -10.32 -1.83
CA GLY A 63 -6.62 -9.56 -2.57
C GLY A 63 -6.29 -8.06 -2.73
N PHE A 64 -5.54 -7.46 -1.80
CA PHE A 64 -5.07 -6.10 -1.99
C PHE A 64 -3.93 -6.03 -3.00
N ALA A 65 -2.96 -6.95 -2.93
CA ALA A 65 -1.90 -7.02 -3.94
C ALA A 65 -2.48 -7.26 -5.35
N ASP A 66 -3.51 -8.09 -5.46
CA ASP A 66 -4.23 -8.35 -6.72
C ASP A 66 -4.95 -7.10 -7.24
N GLU A 67 -5.63 -6.37 -6.36
CA GLU A 67 -6.29 -5.09 -6.68
C GLU A 67 -5.28 -4.07 -7.22
N VAL A 68 -4.12 -3.95 -6.57
CA VAL A 68 -3.02 -3.08 -7.03
C VAL A 68 -2.48 -3.55 -8.36
N ARG A 69 -2.24 -4.86 -8.53
CA ARG A 69 -1.74 -5.43 -9.78
C ARG A 69 -2.71 -5.19 -10.95
N ALA A 70 -4.02 -5.29 -10.71
CA ALA A 70 -5.02 -5.04 -11.73
C ALA A 70 -5.02 -3.58 -12.20
N ALA A 71 -4.87 -2.63 -11.27
CA ALA A 71 -4.86 -1.20 -11.57
C ALA A 71 -3.51 -0.70 -12.13
N ALA A 72 -2.40 -1.39 -11.82
CA ALA A 72 -1.03 -0.98 -12.14
C ALA A 72 -0.28 -2.10 -12.88
N LYS A 73 -0.90 -2.68 -13.91
CA LYS A 73 -0.46 -3.91 -14.57
C LYS A 73 1.00 -3.87 -15.06
N ASP A 74 1.43 -2.72 -15.56
CA ASP A 74 2.76 -2.54 -16.17
C ASP A 74 3.79 -1.96 -15.19
N LEU A 75 3.42 -1.71 -13.93
CA LEU A 75 4.32 -1.15 -12.94
C LEU A 75 4.98 -2.23 -12.07
N PRO A 76 6.26 -2.02 -11.69
CA PRO A 76 6.92 -2.80 -10.66
C PRO A 76 6.12 -2.77 -9.36
N LEU A 77 5.94 -3.96 -8.77
CA LEU A 77 5.25 -4.15 -7.49
C LEU A 77 6.12 -5.04 -6.62
N HIS A 78 6.53 -4.51 -5.47
CA HIS A 78 7.33 -5.23 -4.48
C HIS A 78 6.61 -5.26 -3.15
N THR A 79 6.91 -6.26 -2.32
CA THR A 79 6.41 -6.35 -0.95
C THR A 79 7.58 -6.47 0.00
N LEU A 80 7.38 -6.02 1.23
CA LEU A 80 8.29 -6.34 2.33
C LEU A 80 7.93 -7.72 2.90
N GLU A 81 8.91 -8.41 3.46
CA GLU A 81 8.66 -9.60 4.27
C GLU A 81 7.83 -9.20 5.49
N VAL A 82 6.75 -9.93 5.71
CA VAL A 82 5.84 -9.68 6.83
C VAL A 82 6.55 -10.02 8.14
N GLY A 83 6.55 -9.09 9.08
CA GLY A 83 7.00 -9.33 10.45
C GLY A 83 8.52 -9.40 10.60
N VAL A 84 9.27 -9.11 9.54
CA VAL A 84 10.73 -9.05 9.55
C VAL A 84 11.17 -7.59 9.72
N PRO A 85 11.94 -7.26 10.78
CA PRO A 85 12.53 -5.94 10.93
C PRO A 85 13.49 -5.63 9.77
N VAL A 86 13.44 -4.40 9.25
CA VAL A 86 14.37 -3.92 8.23
C VAL A 86 15.58 -3.27 8.92
N GLY A 87 16.80 -3.65 8.51
CA GLY A 87 18.04 -3.00 8.96
C GLY A 87 18.65 -3.54 10.26
N GLY A 88 18.57 -4.86 10.47
CA GLY A 88 19.32 -5.54 11.55
C GLY A 88 20.83 -5.55 11.34
#